data_AF-A0A853BD87-F1
#
_entry.id   AF-A0A853BD87-F1
#
_cell.length_a   1.000
_cell.length_b   1.000
_cell.length_c   1.000
_cell.angle_alpha   90.00
_cell.angle_beta   90.00
_cell.angle_gamma   90.00
#
_symmetry.space_group_name_H-M   'P 1'
#
loop_
_entity.id
_entity.type
_entity.pdbx_description
1 polymer ?
#
loop_
_entity_poly.entity_id
_entity_poly.type
_entity_poly.pdbx_seq_one_letter_code
_entity_poly.pdbx_strand_id
1 'polypeptide(L)'
;MSGWVKVPEVHDEPGGLSGAFVLARPRAGVVGETRRVAHVFPLPADRPGVLVAYCGFEGRPGELDVLDGPAGMPCERCLVVAARRAGANTIPYPRHD
;
A
#
# COMPACT_ATOMS: atom_id res chain seq x y z
N MET A 1 -1.38 9.42 24.57
CA MET A 1 -0.89 10.38 23.57
C MET A 1 -0.86 9.67 22.23
N SER A 2 -1.96 9.74 21.47
CA SER A 2 -2.08 9.04 20.19
C SER A 2 -1.44 9.90 19.12
N GLY A 3 -0.25 9.52 18.66
CA GLY A 3 0.45 10.16 17.55
C GLY A 3 -0.25 9.80 16.24
N TRP A 4 -0.88 10.78 15.62
CA TRP A 4 -1.46 10.64 14.29
C TRP A 4 -0.35 10.80 13.25
N VAL A 5 -0.11 9.78 12.43
CA VAL A 5 0.71 9.93 11.23
C VAL A 5 -0.09 10.77 10.24
N LYS A 6 0.51 11.88 9.80
CA LYS A 6 -0.08 12.81 8.84
C LYS A 6 -0.10 12.11 7.48
N VAL A 7 -1.28 11.82 6.96
CA VAL A 7 -1.42 11.26 5.60
C VAL A 7 -1.04 12.37 4.62
N PRO A 8 -0.05 12.18 3.72
CA PRO A 8 0.28 13.20 2.74
C PRO A 8 -0.89 13.39 1.77
N GLU A 9 -1.23 14.66 1.50
CA GLU A 9 -2.20 15.01 0.46
C GLU A 9 -1.62 14.65 -0.91
N VAL A 10 -2.21 13.64 -1.55
CA VAL A 10 -1.85 13.18 -2.89
C VAL A 10 -2.60 14.08 -3.89
N HIS A 11 -1.86 14.84 -4.69
CA HIS A 11 -2.43 15.65 -5.77
C HIS A 11 -2.51 14.84 -7.07
N ASP A 12 -3.67 14.96 -7.71
CA ASP A 12 -4.18 14.25 -8.89
C ASP A 12 -3.61 14.85 -10.19
N GLU A 13 -2.94 14.04 -11.00
CA GLU A 13 -2.68 14.30 -12.43
C GLU A 13 -3.37 13.18 -13.23
N PRO A 14 -4.02 13.47 -14.36
CA PRO A 14 -5.12 12.66 -14.88
C PRO A 14 -4.61 11.35 -15.49
N GLY A 15 -4.88 10.23 -14.81
CA GLY A 15 -4.62 8.88 -15.29
C GLY A 15 -4.06 7.90 -14.25
N GLY A 16 -3.69 8.39 -13.06
CA GLY A 16 -3.23 7.60 -11.91
C GLY A 16 -4.36 7.02 -11.05
N LEU A 17 -3.99 6.21 -10.06
CA LEU A 17 -4.89 5.50 -9.14
C LEU A 17 -6.05 6.40 -8.68
N SER A 18 -7.26 6.16 -9.18
CA SER A 18 -8.47 6.90 -8.79
C SER A 18 -8.91 6.49 -7.38
N GLY A 19 -8.21 6.99 -6.37
CA GLY A 19 -8.49 6.75 -4.95
C GLY A 19 -7.23 6.66 -4.10
N ALA A 20 -7.31 7.17 -2.88
CA ALA A 20 -6.22 7.05 -1.91
C ALA A 20 -5.93 5.57 -1.59
N PHE A 21 -4.66 5.24 -1.39
CA PHE A 21 -4.22 3.90 -0.99
C PHE A 21 -3.17 4.00 0.11
N VAL A 22 -2.98 2.90 0.83
CA VAL A 22 -1.93 2.74 1.83
C VAL A 22 -1.03 1.58 1.44
N LEU A 23 0.27 1.79 1.56
CA LEU A 23 1.26 0.72 1.55
C LEU A 23 1.48 0.27 2.99
N ALA A 24 1.28 -1.01 3.25
CA ALA A 24 1.56 -1.58 4.57
C ALA A 24 2.04 -3.03 4.46
N ARG A 25 2.79 -3.48 5.45
CA ARG A 25 3.21 -4.88 5.59
C ARG A 25 2.82 -5.43 6.96
N PRO A 26 2.69 -6.75 7.12
CA PRO A 26 2.51 -7.33 8.45
C PRO A 26 3.66 -6.95 9.39
N ARG A 27 3.35 -6.74 10.66
CA ARG A 27 4.37 -6.55 11.70
C ARG A 27 5.16 -7.84 11.89
N ALA A 28 6.40 -7.68 12.37
CA ALA A 28 7.22 -8.83 12.73
C ALA A 28 6.47 -9.71 13.76
N GLY A 29 6.43 -11.02 13.51
CA GLY A 29 5.73 -11.98 14.36
C GLY A 29 4.24 -12.18 14.05
N VAL A 30 3.63 -11.37 13.18
CA VAL A 30 2.22 -11.58 12.74
C VAL A 30 2.14 -12.71 11.70
N VAL A 31 3.10 -12.73 10.78
CA VAL A 31 3.28 -13.79 9.78
C VAL A 31 4.75 -14.23 9.79
N GLY A 32 5.06 -15.38 9.16
CA GLY A 32 6.46 -15.76 8.92
C GLY A 32 7.17 -14.75 8.00
N GLU A 33 8.47 -14.52 8.20
CA GLU A 33 9.22 -13.45 7.51
C GLU A 33 9.15 -13.54 5.98
N THR A 34 9.10 -14.76 5.43
CA THR A 34 8.95 -14.97 3.97
C THR A 34 7.64 -14.45 3.40
N ARG A 35 6.66 -14.17 4.25
CA ARG A 35 5.36 -13.61 3.89
C ARG A 35 5.22 -12.14 4.31
N ARG A 36 6.26 -11.55 4.88
CA ARG A 36 6.26 -10.15 5.35
C ARG A 36 6.55 -9.17 4.23
N VAL A 37 5.73 -9.26 3.18
CA VAL A 37 5.83 -8.42 1.98
C VAL A 37 4.95 -7.17 2.09
N ALA A 38 5.24 -6.14 1.30
CA ALA A 38 4.43 -4.93 1.22
C ALA A 38 3.16 -5.17 0.39
N HIS A 39 2.01 -4.82 0.95
CA HIS A 39 0.70 -4.91 0.33
C HIS A 39 0.14 -3.51 0.04
N VAL A 40 -0.73 -3.45 -0.97
CA VAL A 40 -1.46 -2.22 -1.33
C VAL A 40 -2.91 -2.38 -0.88
N PHE A 41 -3.32 -1.50 0.02
CA PHE A 41 -4.69 -1.44 0.54
C PHE A 41 -5.39 -0.22 -0.06
N PRO A 42 -6.53 -0.37 -0.75
CA PRO A 42 -7.37 0.77 -1.07
C PRO A 42 -7.90 1.38 0.25
N LEU A 43 -7.84 2.70 0.41
CA LEU A 43 -8.51 3.37 1.52
C LEU A 43 -10.01 3.42 1.21
N PRO A 44 -10.87 2.79 2.01
CA PRO A 44 -12.30 3.05 1.90
C PRO A 44 -12.61 4.45 2.46
N ALA A 45 -13.77 4.99 2.08
CA ALA A 45 -14.27 6.26 2.62
C ALA A 45 -14.44 6.22 4.16
N ASP A 46 -14.77 5.04 4.70
CA ASP A 46 -14.94 4.78 6.12
C ASP A 46 -13.76 3.98 6.68
N ARG A 47 -13.43 4.15 7.98
CA ARG A 47 -12.38 3.36 8.64
C ARG A 47 -12.88 1.94 8.94
N PRO A 48 -12.40 0.90 8.23
CA PRO A 48 -12.85 -0.45 8.47
C PRO A 48 -12.04 -1.05 9.63
N GLY A 49 -12.67 -1.96 10.39
CA GLY A 49 -11.96 -2.76 11.41
C GLY A 49 -10.95 -3.75 10.81
N VAL A 50 -11.00 -3.97 9.49
CA VAL A 50 -10.09 -4.84 8.72
C VAL A 50 -9.81 -4.17 7.39
N LEU A 51 -8.53 -4.05 7.03
CA LEU A 51 -8.10 -3.62 5.71
C LEU A 51 -7.90 -4.84 4.82
N VAL A 52 -8.43 -4.80 3.60
CA VAL A 52 -8.28 -5.87 2.61
C VAL A 52 -7.41 -5.38 1.47
N ALA A 53 -6.23 -5.98 1.33
CA ALA A 53 -5.31 -5.66 0.24
C ALA A 53 -5.85 -6.16 -1.10
N TYR A 54 -5.35 -5.62 -2.21
CA TYR A 54 -5.72 -6.11 -3.55
C TYR A 54 -5.47 -7.60 -3.77
N CYS A 55 -4.53 -8.22 -3.05
CA CYS A 55 -4.29 -9.66 -3.14
C CYS A 55 -5.26 -10.52 -2.32
N GLY A 56 -6.13 -9.91 -1.51
CA GLY A 56 -7.02 -10.57 -0.55
C GLY A 56 -6.42 -10.75 0.84
N PHE A 57 -5.24 -10.18 1.12
CA PHE A 57 -4.68 -10.22 2.48
C PHE A 57 -5.49 -9.31 3.40
N GLU A 58 -5.91 -9.84 4.55
CA GLU A 58 -6.61 -9.11 5.59
C GLU A 58 -5.61 -8.67 6.65
N GLY A 59 -5.53 -7.37 6.91
CA GLY A 59 -4.71 -6.80 7.97
C GLY A 59 -5.57 -6.02 8.95
N ARG A 60 -5.44 -6.31 10.25
CA ARG A 60 -6.14 -5.56 11.30
C ARG A 60 -5.32 -4.36 11.76
N PRO A 61 -5.97 -3.32 12.31
CA PRO A 61 -5.26 -2.27 13.03
C PRO A 61 -4.35 -2.86 14.10
N GLY A 62 -3.09 -2.41 14.14
CA GLY A 62 -2.08 -2.91 15.08
C GLY A 62 -1.28 -4.12 14.61
N GLU A 63 -1.69 -4.81 13.54
CA GLU A 63 -0.97 -5.91 12.89
C GLU A 63 -0.13 -5.47 11.68
N LEU A 64 -0.28 -4.20 11.28
CA LEU A 64 0.36 -3.64 10.09
C LEU A 64 1.37 -2.55 10.45
N ASP A 65 2.53 -2.59 9.80
CA ASP A 65 3.45 -1.46 9.67
C ASP A 65 3.07 -0.68 8.41
N VAL A 66 2.64 0.58 8.56
CA VAL A 66 2.41 1.49 7.44
C VAL A 66 3.75 1.98 6.89
N LEU A 67 3.87 2.03 5.57
CA LEU A 67 5.09 2.43 4.87
C LEU A 67 4.89 3.80 4.22
N ASP A 68 5.90 4.67 4.34
CA ASP A 68 5.90 6.00 3.70
C ASP A 68 6.13 5.95 2.18
N GLY A 69 6.47 4.77 1.66
CA GLY A 69 6.69 4.53 0.24
C GLY A 69 6.99 3.05 -0.06
N PRO A 70 7.25 2.70 -1.33
CA PRO A 70 7.65 1.35 -1.71
C PRO A 70 8.95 0.94 -0.98
N ALA A 71 8.86 -0.08 -0.11
CA ALA A 71 10.00 -0.56 0.67
C ALA A 71 9.92 -2.07 0.89
N GLY A 72 11.07 -2.74 0.82
CA GLY A 72 11.17 -4.20 0.94
C GLY A 72 10.58 -4.93 -0.27
N MET A 73 10.30 -6.23 -0.10
CA MET A 73 9.70 -7.05 -1.16
C MET A 73 8.21 -6.74 -1.29
N PRO A 74 7.71 -6.40 -2.49
CA PRO A 74 6.29 -6.18 -2.71
C PRO A 74 5.55 -7.51 -2.89
N CYS A 75 4.27 -7.53 -2.52
CA CYS A 75 3.35 -8.54 -2.97
C CYS A 75 3.13 -8.36 -4.48
N GLU A 76 3.59 -9.32 -5.29
CA GLU A 76 3.52 -9.26 -6.76
C GLU A 76 2.08 -9.05 -7.27
N ARG A 77 1.10 -9.72 -6.67
CA ARG A 77 -0.31 -9.55 -7.03
C ARG A 77 -0.80 -8.13 -6.75
N CYS A 78 -0.41 -7.54 -5.62
CA CYS A 78 -0.75 -6.15 -5.32
C CYS A 78 -0.08 -5.19 -6.30
N LEU A 79 1.19 -5.44 -6.65
CA LEU A 79 1.94 -4.62 -7.60
C LEU A 79 1.27 -4.60 -8.98
N VAL A 80 0.89 -5.76 -9.52
CA VAL A 80 0.22 -5.86 -10.82
C VAL A 80 -1.14 -5.16 -10.83
N VAL A 81 -1.94 -5.33 -9.78
CA VAL A 81 -3.26 -4.67 -9.69
C VAL A 81 -3.10 -3.16 -9.54
N ALA A 82 -2.16 -2.70 -8.72
CA ALA A 82 -1.88 -1.28 -8.54
C ALA A 82 -1.39 -0.63 -9.84
N ALA A 83 -0.46 -1.26 -10.56
CA ALA A 83 0.05 -0.77 -11.84
C ALA A 83 -1.09 -0.61 -12.88
N ARG A 84 -1.97 -1.62 -12.99
CA ARG A 84 -3.15 -1.54 -13.88
C ARG A 84 -4.09 -0.41 -13.51
N ARG A 85 -4.33 -0.20 -12.22
CA ARG A 85 -5.21 0.89 -11.72
C ARG A 85 -4.58 2.27 -11.84
N ALA A 86 -3.25 2.35 -11.83
CA ALA A 86 -2.49 3.58 -12.09
C ALA A 86 -2.40 3.95 -13.58
N GLY A 87 -2.99 3.16 -14.48
CA GLY A 87 -2.81 3.33 -15.92
C GLY A 87 -1.36 3.15 -16.37
N ALA A 88 -0.52 2.50 -15.56
CA ALA A 88 0.90 2.34 -15.85
C ALA A 88 1.08 1.45 -17.09
N ASN A 89 1.38 2.08 -18.21
CA ASN A 89 1.62 1.49 -19.52
C ASN A 89 3.08 1.64 -19.96
N THR A 90 3.91 2.27 -19.13
CA THR A 90 5.36 2.42 -19.31
C THR A 90 6.06 2.16 -17.97
N ILE A 91 7.30 1.67 -18.03
CA ILE A 91 8.17 1.59 -16.86
C ILE A 91 8.93 2.92 -16.78
N PRO A 92 8.72 3.75 -15.73
CA PRO A 92 9.48 4.97 -15.57
C PRO A 92 10.97 4.65 -15.42
N TYR A 93 11.82 5.32 -16.20
CA TYR A 93 13.26 5.24 -15.99
C TYR A 93 13.62 5.97 -14.69
N PRO A 94 14.46 5.41 -13.81
CA PRO A 94 14.87 6.09 -12.58
C PRO A 94 15.51 7.43 -12.93
N ARG A 95 15.08 8.51 -12.27
CA ARG A 95 15.88 9.73 -12.26
C ARG A 95 17.05 9.46 -11.31
N HIS A 96 18.26 9.49 -11.84
CA HIS A 96 19.48 9.57 -11.04
C HIS A 96 19.72 11.06 -10.81
N ASP A 97 19.13 11.62 -9.76
CA ASP A 97 19.52 12.91 -9.20
C ASP A 97 20.71 12.77 -8.24
#